data_AF-F5Z873-F1
#
_entry.id   AF-F5Z873-F1
#
_cell.length_a   1.000
_cell.length_b   1.000
_cell.length_c   1.000
_cell.angle_alpha   90.00
_cell.angle_beta   90.00
_cell.angle_gamma   90.00
#
_symmetry.space_group_name_H-M   'P 1'
#
loop_
_entity.id
_entity.type
_entity.pdbx_description
1 polymer ?
#
loop_
_entity_poly.entity_id
_entity_poly.type
_entity_poly.pdbx_seq_one_letter_code
_entity_poly.pdbx_strand_id
1 'polypeptide(L)'
;MLTRLCTGKIKVDGQEEEIVIAASDFSLEEGDMRHIGDGDYQYEALYIYHGNDAEISFQATNFKGDVSMYPYSTSRDIEIHEDNLSVEGLDYEEDDYF
;
A
#
# COMPACT_ATOMS: atom_id res chain seq x y z
N MET A 1 12.73 9.25 13.98
CA MET A 1 11.42 8.56 13.95
C MET A 1 10.78 8.96 12.63
N LEU A 2 10.74 8.05 11.65
CA LEU A 2 10.09 8.31 10.35
C LEU A 2 8.60 8.05 10.55
N THR A 3 7.81 9.11 10.66
CA THR A 3 6.35 8.99 10.72
C THR A 3 5.86 8.82 9.29
N ARG A 4 5.29 7.65 8.97
CA ARG A 4 4.71 7.32 7.65
C ARG A 4 3.20 7.62 7.69
N LEU A 5 2.76 8.62 6.94
CA LEU A 5 1.43 9.20 6.89
C LEU A 5 1.08 9.56 5.44
N CYS A 6 -0.19 9.44 5.10
CA CYS A 6 -0.77 10.05 3.91
C CYS A 6 -1.75 11.13 4.37
N THR A 7 -1.66 12.33 3.80
CA THR A 7 -2.66 13.39 4.02
C THR A 7 -3.57 13.42 2.81
N GLY A 8 -4.84 13.08 3.03
CA GLY A 8 -5.87 13.03 2.00
C GLY A 8 -7.03 13.96 2.33
N LYS A 9 -7.67 14.53 1.30
CA LYS A 9 -9.01 15.11 1.43
C LYS A 9 -10.02 14.13 0.89
N ILE A 10 -10.98 13.75 1.71
CA ILE A 10 -12.11 12.93 1.30
C ILE A 10 -13.34 13.82 1.18
N LYS A 11 -14.19 13.55 0.17
CA LYS A 11 -15.49 14.20 0.05
C LYS A 11 -16.59 13.26 0.53
N VAL A 12 -17.16 13.56 1.69
CA VAL A 12 -18.27 12.81 2.29
C VAL A 12 -19.51 13.69 2.28
N ASP A 13 -20.62 13.21 1.71
CA ASP A 13 -21.89 13.95 1.62
C ASP A 13 -21.80 15.38 1.06
N GLY A 14 -20.83 15.63 0.18
CA GLY A 14 -20.61 16.93 -0.45
C GLY A 14 -19.77 17.92 0.37
N GLN A 15 -19.33 17.54 1.58
CA GLN A 15 -18.38 18.29 2.40
C GLN A 15 -16.97 17.72 2.18
N GLU A 16 -15.98 18.61 2.09
CA GLU A 16 -14.57 18.21 2.06
C GLU A 16 -14.08 18.09 3.51
N GLU A 17 -13.52 16.92 3.84
CA GLU A 17 -12.87 16.66 5.10
C GLU A 17 -11.40 16.33 4.85
N GLU A 18 -10.51 16.99 5.59
CA GLU A 18 -9.09 16.66 5.59
C GLU A 18 -8.83 15.57 6.63
N ILE A 19 -8.18 14.50 6.18
CA ILE A 19 -7.85 13.36 7.02
C ILE A 19 -6.35 13.06 6.93
N VAL A 20 -5.81 12.62 8.06
CA VAL A 20 -4.45 12.07 8.15
C VAL A 20 -4.60 10.58 8.36
N ILE A 21 -4.08 9.78 7.43
CA ILE A 21 -4.10 8.33 7.48
C ILE A 21 -2.69 7.86 7.82
N ALA A 22 -2.54 7.14 8.91
CA ALA A 22 -1.26 6.55 9.25
C ALA A 22 -1.00 5.30 8.41
N ALA A 23 0.27 4.99 8.13
CA ALA A 23 0.62 3.75 7.43
C ALA A 23 0.11 2.50 8.18
N SER A 24 0.02 2.57 9.51
CA SER A 24 -0.56 1.50 10.35
C SER A 24 -2.05 1.30 10.18
N ASP A 25 -2.75 2.25 9.55
CA ASP A 25 -4.19 2.16 9.30
C ASP A 25 -4.49 1.39 8.01
N PHE A 26 -3.47 1.07 7.20
CA PHE A 26 -3.59 0.19 6.05
C PHE A 26 -3.41 -1.28 6.50
N SER A 27 -4.38 -2.11 6.13
CA SER A 27 -4.33 -3.56 6.28
C SER A 27 -3.69 -4.20 5.05
N LEU A 28 -2.92 -5.26 5.25
CA LEU A 28 -2.50 -6.17 4.17
C LEU A 28 -3.66 -7.13 3.87
N GLU A 29 -4.31 -6.97 2.72
CA GLU A 29 -5.49 -7.76 2.34
C GLU A 29 -5.12 -8.96 1.46
N GLU A 30 -4.21 -8.77 0.51
CA GLU A 30 -3.68 -9.85 -0.32
C GLU A 30 -2.16 -9.76 -0.38
N GLY A 31 -1.50 -10.92 -0.38
CA GLY A 31 -0.06 -11.03 -0.55
C GLY A 31 0.25 -12.36 -1.22
N ASP A 32 0.93 -12.33 -2.37
CA ASP A 32 1.27 -13.54 -3.11
C ASP A 32 2.68 -13.48 -3.70
N MET A 33 3.28 -14.65 -3.87
CA MET A 33 4.57 -14.83 -4.52
C MET A 33 4.34 -15.26 -5.96
N ARG A 34 4.74 -14.42 -6.90
CA ARG A 34 4.64 -14.70 -8.32
C ARG A 34 5.98 -15.11 -8.90
N HIS A 35 6.02 -16.25 -9.59
CA HIS A 35 7.17 -16.63 -10.41
C HIS A 35 7.21 -15.76 -11.68
N ILE A 36 8.30 -15.02 -11.89
CA ILE A 36 8.44 -14.07 -13.00
C ILE A 36 9.31 -14.59 -14.15
N GLY A 37 9.91 -15.78 -14.01
CA GLY A 37 10.78 -16.41 -15.01
C GLY A 37 12.18 -16.65 -14.45
N ASP A 38 12.97 -17.53 -15.10
CA ASP A 38 14.39 -17.75 -14.77
C ASP A 38 14.70 -18.15 -13.30
N GLY A 39 13.72 -18.72 -12.59
CA GLY A 39 13.83 -19.07 -11.17
C GLY A 39 13.58 -17.90 -10.22
N ASP A 40 13.31 -16.71 -10.74
CA ASP A 40 13.08 -15.51 -9.97
C ASP A 40 11.61 -15.40 -9.52
N TYR A 41 11.44 -14.90 -8.30
CA TYR A 41 10.14 -14.64 -7.69
C TYR A 41 9.99 -13.17 -7.30
N GLN A 42 8.78 -12.66 -7.41
CA GLN A 42 8.39 -11.32 -6.99
C GLN A 42 7.24 -11.46 -5.99
N TYR A 43 7.39 -10.81 -4.84
CA TYR A 43 6.28 -10.66 -3.90
C TYR A 43 5.40 -9.50 -4.36
N GLU A 44 4.09 -9.71 -4.34
CA GLU A 44 3.07 -8.69 -4.63
C GLU A 44 2.15 -8.57 -3.40
N ALA A 45 1.86 -7.35 -2.97
CA ALA A 45 1.01 -7.07 -1.81
C ALA A 45 -0.03 -5.99 -2.14
N LEU A 46 -1.24 -6.17 -1.63
CA LEU A 46 -2.34 -5.20 -1.69
C LEU A 46 -2.62 -4.68 -0.29
N TYR A 47 -2.48 -3.36 -0.14
CA TYR A 47 -2.77 -2.65 1.10
C TYR A 47 -4.07 -1.86 0.95
N ILE A 48 -4.96 -1.94 1.95
CA ILE A 48 -6.25 -1.24 1.94
C ILE A 48 -6.50 -0.52 3.27
N TYR A 49 -6.90 0.74 3.18
CA TYR A 49 -7.48 1.51 4.27
C TYR A 49 -9.00 1.59 4.09
N HIS A 50 -9.73 1.32 5.18
CA HIS A 50 -11.18 1.50 5.26
C HIS A 50 -11.53 2.51 6.36
N GLY A 51 -12.14 3.64 5.99
CA GLY A 51 -12.61 4.61 6.97
C GLY A 51 -13.38 5.77 6.34
N ASN A 52 -14.29 6.37 7.12
CA ASN A 52 -15.13 7.51 6.70
C ASN A 52 -15.88 7.28 5.37
N ASP A 53 -16.47 6.10 5.20
CA ASP A 53 -17.16 5.66 3.95
C ASP A 53 -16.29 5.76 2.67
N ALA A 54 -14.97 5.80 2.85
CA ALA A 54 -13.96 5.80 1.82
C ALA A 54 -13.07 4.54 1.93
N GLU A 55 -12.56 4.13 0.77
CA GLU A 55 -11.57 3.08 0.63
C GLU A 55 -10.41 3.64 -0.18
N ILE A 56 -9.20 3.43 0.32
CA ILE A 56 -7.96 3.77 -0.38
C ILE A 56 -7.13 2.50 -0.42
N SER A 57 -6.71 2.10 -1.61
CA SER A 57 -5.85 0.94 -1.79
C SER A 57 -4.65 1.26 -2.66
N PHE A 58 -3.56 0.53 -2.45
CA PHE A 58 -2.41 0.57 -3.33
C PHE A 58 -1.74 -0.80 -3.35
N GLN A 59 -1.10 -1.09 -4.48
CA GLN A 59 -0.28 -2.29 -4.63
C GLN A 59 1.19 -1.93 -4.39
N ALA A 60 1.94 -2.88 -3.83
CA ALA A 60 3.39 -2.80 -3.76
C ALA A 60 4.00 -4.14 -4.17
N THR A 61 5.17 -4.09 -4.79
CA THR A 61 5.93 -5.28 -5.17
C THR A 61 7.32 -5.22 -4.58
N ASN A 62 7.84 -6.38 -4.16
CA ASN A 62 9.24 -6.54 -3.76
C ASN A 62 9.90 -7.55 -4.70
N PHE A 63 10.97 -7.11 -5.35
CA PHE A 63 11.83 -7.98 -6.13
C PHE A 63 13.28 -7.80 -5.69
N LYS A 64 13.89 -8.84 -5.12
CA LYS A 64 15.30 -8.84 -4.67
C LYS A 64 15.65 -7.67 -3.73
N GLY A 65 14.71 -7.26 -2.89
CA GLY A 65 14.85 -6.15 -1.94
C GLY A 65 14.46 -4.78 -2.52
N ASP A 66 14.24 -4.68 -3.84
CA ASP A 66 13.75 -3.46 -4.47
C ASP A 66 12.22 -3.39 -4.37
N VAL A 67 11.73 -2.45 -3.56
CA VAL A 67 10.30 -2.22 -3.35
C VAL A 67 9.78 -1.15 -4.31
N SER A 68 8.74 -1.48 -5.05
CA SER A 68 8.00 -0.55 -5.92
C SER A 68 6.56 -0.39 -5.43
N MET A 69 6.11 0.85 -5.24
CA MET A 69 4.72 1.16 -4.93
C MET A 69 4.00 1.68 -6.18
N TYR A 70 2.78 1.21 -6.41
CA TYR A 70 1.93 1.63 -7.52
C TYR A 70 0.97 2.75 -7.07
N PRO A 71 0.41 3.53 -8.00
CA PRO A 71 -0.54 4.59 -7.69
C PRO A 71 -1.74 4.10 -6.88
N TYR A 72 -2.28 4.97 -6.04
CA TYR A 72 -3.48 4.69 -5.26
C TYR A 72 -4.73 4.53 -6.13
N SER A 73 -5.63 3.66 -5.67
CA SER A 73 -7.02 3.56 -6.12
C SER A 73 -7.93 4.01 -4.98
N THR A 74 -8.98 4.76 -5.32
CA THR A 74 -9.91 5.33 -4.33
C THR A 74 -11.35 5.07 -4.73
N SER A 75 -12.20 4.69 -3.77
CA SER A 75 -13.62 4.43 -4.04
C SER A 75 -14.47 5.70 -4.20
N ARG A 76 -13.89 6.87 -3.90
CA ARG A 76 -14.49 8.21 -3.95
C ARG A 76 -13.53 9.21 -4.61
N ASP A 77 -14.00 10.43 -4.80
CA ASP A 77 -13.15 11.58 -5.12
C ASP A 77 -12.32 11.92 -3.88
N ILE A 78 -11.06 11.46 -3.87
CA ILE A 78 -10.08 11.69 -2.82
C ILE A 78 -8.84 12.31 -3.45
N GLU A 79 -8.36 13.42 -2.89
CA GLU A 79 -7.12 14.05 -3.31
C GLU A 79 -6.04 13.76 -2.26
N ILE A 80 -4.95 13.12 -2.69
CA ILE A 80 -3.76 12.87 -1.85
C ILE A 80 -2.79 14.04 -2.04
N HIS A 81 -2.59 14.83 -0.98
CA HIS A 81 -1.76 16.04 -1.03
C HIS A 81 -0.31 15.77 -0.63
N GLU A 82 -0.10 14.89 0.35
CA GLU A 82 1.23 14.49 0.83
C GLU A 82 1.25 12.99 1.08
N ASP A 83 2.31 12.33 0.61
CA ASP A 83 2.54 10.90 0.80
C ASP A 83 4.01 10.67 1.20
N ASN A 84 4.22 10.06 2.36
CA ASN A 84 5.52 9.54 2.77
C ASN A 84 5.42 8.08 3.27
N LEU A 85 4.45 7.32 2.74
CA LEU A 85 4.37 5.89 2.98
C LEU A 85 5.60 5.18 2.41
N SER A 86 6.03 4.17 3.13
CA SER A 86 7.09 3.27 2.69
C SER A 86 6.68 1.86 3.10
N VAL A 87 6.72 0.96 2.13
CA VAL A 87 6.59 -0.47 2.35
C VAL A 87 8.00 -1.04 2.52
N GLU A 88 8.19 -1.83 3.57
CA GLU A 88 9.40 -2.62 3.72
C GLU A 88 9.20 -3.94 3.01
N GLY A 89 10.17 -4.30 2.17
CA GLY A 89 10.18 -5.60 1.54
C GLY A 89 10.43 -6.66 2.60
N LEU A 90 9.58 -7.68 2.65
CA LEU A 90 9.92 -8.90 3.39
C LEU A 90 11.07 -9.58 2.64
N ASP A 91 12.22 -9.68 3.29
CA ASP A 91 13.36 -10.42 2.75
C ASP A 91 13.02 -11.91 2.86
N TYR A 92 12.54 -12.48 1.76
CA TYR A 92 12.28 -13.91 1.68
C TYR A 92 13.60 -14.57 1.35
N GLU A 93 14.28 -15.09 2.37
CA GLU A 93 15.43 -15.96 2.14
C GLU A 93 14.96 -17.19 1.35
N GLU A 94 15.64 -17.47 0.24
CA GLU A 94 15.32 -18.50 -0.75
C GLU A 94 15.31 -19.93 -0.18
N ASP A 95 15.69 -20.10 1.10
CA ASP A 95 15.97 -21.37 1.78
C ASP A 95 14.76 -22.09 2.39
N ASP A 96 13.53 -21.56 2.29
CA ASP A 96 12.33 -22.15 2.91
C ASP A 96 11.53 -23.14 2.03
N TYR A 97 12.13 -23.69 0.96
CA TYR A 97 11.54 -24.80 0.19
C TYR A 97 12.07 -26.16 0.67
N PHE A 98 11.35 -26.81 1.59
CA PHE A 98 11.51 -28.22 1.98
C PHE A 98 10.78 -29.18 1.03
#